data_AF-A0AA39GLP7-F1
#
_entry.id   AF-A0AA39GLP7-F1
#
_cell.length_a   1.000
_cell.length_b   1.000
_cell.length_c   1.000
_cell.angle_alpha   90.00
_cell.angle_beta   90.00
_cell.angle_gamma   90.00
#
_symmetry.space_group_name_H-M   'P 1'
#
loop_
_entity.id
_entity.type
_entity.pdbx_description
1 polymer ?
#
loop_
_entity_poly.entity_id
_entity_poly.type
_entity_poly.pdbx_seq_one_letter_code
_entity_poly.pdbx_strand_id
1 'polypeptide(L)'
;MDSPTALKIASTVGIISTTTFWSMNLTINHLTFPTLLLGGLPKSSTSPASLSSRFFVPSTDESQVSKAFLNRQWQEMYWRGYSWGPLSGLLSAAAFMTAAYLADPESRQRYLYATASAAAVSVIPWTLAVMVPTNNELHRRGDAQRLAADKEQVEESVGDGRDIMDLIRTWLVYNNVRASLAVSATLAGVLASMQ
;
A
#
# COMPACT_ATOMS: atom_id res chain seq x y z
N MET A 1 36.46 -5.40 -8.69
CA MET A 1 35.63 -4.24 -9.09
C MET A 1 36.13 -3.05 -8.31
N ASP A 2 36.44 -1.94 -8.97
CA ASP A 2 37.00 -0.77 -8.28
C ASP A 2 35.95 -0.14 -7.36
N SER A 3 36.37 0.35 -6.18
CA SER A 3 35.49 0.94 -5.17
C SER A 3 34.53 2.03 -5.74
N PRO A 4 34.98 2.94 -6.62
CA PRO A 4 34.08 3.95 -7.20
C PRO A 4 32.99 3.37 -8.10
N THR A 5 33.29 2.30 -8.85
CA THR A 5 32.31 1.62 -9.70
C THR A 5 31.28 0.88 -8.85
N ALA A 6 31.72 0.26 -7.75
CA ALA A 6 30.84 -0.41 -6.79
C ALA A 6 29.88 0.55 -6.08
N LEU A 7 30.38 1.72 -5.68
CA LEU A 7 29.56 2.77 -5.09
C LEU A 7 28.46 3.25 -6.07
N LYS A 8 28.81 3.51 -7.33
CA LYS A 8 27.86 3.93 -8.36
C LYS A 8 26.77 2.88 -8.62
N ILE A 9 27.15 1.61 -8.71
CA ILE A 9 26.19 0.51 -8.91
C ILE A 9 25.25 0.40 -7.70
N ALA A 10 25.81 0.37 -6.48
CA ALA A 10 25.02 0.27 -5.25
C ALA A 10 24.05 1.45 -5.09
N SER A 11 24.50 2.68 -5.34
CA SER A 11 23.65 3.88 -5.29
C SER A 11 22.50 3.82 -6.31
N THR A 12 22.81 3.46 -7.56
CA THR A 12 21.83 3.35 -8.65
C THR A 12 20.77 2.29 -8.35
N VAL A 13 21.19 1.11 -7.86
CA VAL A 13 20.27 0.04 -7.47
C VAL A 13 19.33 0.49 -6.35
N GLY A 14 19.87 1.17 -5.33
CA GLY A 14 19.08 1.71 -4.23
C GLY A 14 18.03 2.72 -4.72
N ILE A 15 18.45 3.70 -5.53
CA ILE A 15 17.58 4.74 -6.09
C ILE A 15 16.47 4.14 -6.95
N ILE A 16 16.80 3.19 -7.85
CA ILE A 16 15.81 2.55 -8.71
C ILE A 16 14.77 1.81 -7.85
N SER A 17 15.24 1.00 -6.90
CA SER A 17 14.34 0.20 -6.06
C SER A 17 13.40 1.07 -5.22
N THR A 18 13.91 2.11 -4.53
CA THR A 18 13.05 3.01 -3.74
C THR A 18 12.11 3.85 -4.60
N THR A 19 12.54 4.26 -5.80
CA THR A 19 11.70 4.99 -6.74
C THR A 19 10.53 4.14 -7.22
N THR A 20 10.78 2.87 -7.56
CA THR A 20 9.70 1.92 -7.92
C THR A 20 8.73 1.74 -6.77
N PHE A 21 9.23 1.53 -5.55
CA PHE A 21 8.38 1.36 -4.37
C PHE A 21 7.51 2.59 -4.11
N TRP A 22 8.09 3.79 -4.12
CA TRP A 22 7.32 5.03 -3.94
C TRP A 22 6.27 5.21 -5.05
N SER A 23 6.64 4.98 -6.31
CA SER A 23 5.74 5.13 -7.47
C SER A 23 4.51 4.21 -7.36
N MET A 24 4.70 2.97 -6.91
CA MET A 24 3.60 2.04 -6.65
C MET A 24 2.67 2.56 -5.55
N ASN A 25 3.22 3.02 -4.42
CA ASN A 25 2.40 3.52 -3.31
C ASN A 25 1.63 4.80 -3.69
N LEU A 26 2.25 5.69 -4.47
CA LEU A 26 1.60 6.91 -4.98
C LEU A 26 0.47 6.57 -5.96
N THR A 27 0.69 5.61 -6.85
CA THR A 27 -0.33 5.12 -7.78
C THR A 27 -1.56 4.61 -7.03
N ILE A 28 -1.35 3.80 -5.98
CA ILE A 28 -2.46 3.30 -5.17
C ILE A 28 -3.22 4.45 -4.51
N ASN A 29 -2.51 5.39 -3.88
CA ASN A 29 -3.13 6.44 -3.07
C ASN A 29 -3.84 7.53 -3.90
N HIS A 30 -3.27 7.89 -5.06
CA HIS A 30 -3.70 9.06 -5.82
C HIS A 30 -4.35 8.74 -7.17
N LEU A 31 -4.15 7.55 -7.70
CA LEU A 31 -4.80 7.13 -8.94
C LEU A 31 -5.85 6.06 -8.67
N THR A 32 -5.47 4.94 -8.06
CA THR A 32 -6.36 3.79 -7.96
C THR A 32 -7.54 4.04 -7.04
N PHE A 33 -7.33 4.50 -5.80
CA PHE A 33 -8.44 4.73 -4.86
C PHE A 33 -9.39 5.84 -5.31
N PRO A 34 -8.93 7.02 -5.73
CA PRO A 34 -9.84 8.02 -6.30
C PRO A 34 -10.62 7.49 -7.51
N THR A 35 -9.98 6.70 -8.38
CA THR A 35 -10.67 6.08 -9.51
C THR A 35 -11.70 5.04 -9.07
N LEU A 36 -11.41 4.24 -8.03
CA LEU A 36 -12.37 3.28 -7.45
C LEU A 36 -13.55 3.97 -6.76
N LEU A 37 -13.36 5.19 -6.27
CA LEU A 37 -14.41 5.99 -5.63
C LEU A 37 -15.24 6.79 -6.66
N LEU A 38 -14.64 7.19 -7.79
CA LEU A 38 -15.28 7.97 -8.85
C LEU A 38 -15.89 7.12 -9.97
N GLY A 39 -15.24 6.00 -10.30
CA GLY A 39 -15.73 4.98 -11.20
C GLY A 39 -16.89 4.28 -10.51
N GLY A 40 -18.09 4.86 -10.67
CA GLY A 40 -19.29 4.38 -10.02
C GLY A 40 -19.41 2.87 -10.11
N LEU A 41 -19.91 2.29 -9.01
CA LEU A 41 -20.30 0.88 -8.93
C LEU A 41 -21.07 0.47 -10.19
N PRO A 42 -21.02 -0.81 -10.59
CA PRO A 42 -21.99 -1.31 -11.55
C PRO A 42 -23.39 -1.01 -10.99
N LYS A 43 -24.04 0.03 -11.51
CA LYS A 43 -25.45 0.27 -11.24
C LYS A 43 -26.15 -0.98 -11.76
N SER A 44 -26.71 -1.80 -10.87
CA SER A 44 -27.63 -2.85 -11.28
C SER A 44 -28.82 -2.14 -11.91
N SER A 45 -28.74 -1.93 -13.22
CA SER A 45 -29.84 -1.40 -14.00
C SER A 45 -30.93 -2.45 -14.03
N THR A 46 -31.83 -2.39 -13.07
CA THR A 46 -33.14 -3.02 -13.21
C THR A 46 -34.16 -1.99 -12.78
N SER A 47 -34.74 -1.33 -13.78
CA SER A 47 -35.95 -0.51 -13.65
C SER A 47 -36.73 -0.63 -14.97
N PRO A 48 -38.05 -0.38 -14.98
CA PRO A 48 -39.04 -1.33 -14.49
C PRO A 48 -40.15 -1.51 -15.53
N ALA A 49 -40.27 -2.70 -16.11
CA ALA A 49 -41.51 -3.12 -16.76
C ALA A 49 -41.50 -4.63 -16.96
N SER A 50 -42.65 -5.26 -16.68
CA SER A 50 -43.02 -6.63 -17.03
C SER A 50 -42.58 -7.72 -16.05
N LEU A 51 -43.21 -7.79 -14.88
CA LEU A 51 -44.45 -8.57 -14.64
C LEU A 51 -44.17 -10.05 -14.36
N SER A 52 -44.01 -10.39 -13.07
CA SER A 52 -44.77 -11.44 -12.37
C SER A 52 -44.05 -11.85 -11.08
N SER A 53 -44.83 -11.86 -10.00
CA SER A 53 -44.48 -12.18 -8.62
C SER A 53 -43.57 -13.41 -8.42
N ARG A 54 -42.69 -13.33 -7.40
CA ARG A 54 -41.64 -14.27 -6.90
C ARG A 54 -40.28 -13.73 -7.35
N PHE A 55 -39.53 -12.98 -6.58
CA PHE A 55 -39.02 -13.28 -5.24
C PHE A 55 -38.82 -11.94 -4.52
N PHE A 56 -39.21 -11.84 -3.26
CA PHE A 56 -38.75 -10.76 -2.39
C PHE A 56 -37.22 -10.87 -2.32
N VAL A 57 -36.50 -10.05 -3.07
CA VAL A 57 -35.07 -9.80 -2.85
C VAL A 57 -35.04 -8.69 -1.80
N PRO A 58 -34.51 -8.93 -0.59
CA PRO A 58 -34.30 -7.85 0.37
C PRO A 58 -33.47 -6.78 -0.32
N SER A 59 -33.88 -5.52 -0.21
CA SER A 59 -33.07 -4.39 -0.63
C SER A 59 -31.79 -4.38 0.20
N THR A 60 -30.75 -5.04 -0.28
CA THR A 60 -29.40 -4.84 0.21
C THR A 60 -29.10 -3.36 -0.01
N ASP A 61 -28.85 -2.66 1.10
CA ASP A 61 -28.51 -1.25 1.10
C ASP A 61 -27.41 -1.01 0.06
N GLU A 62 -27.68 -0.22 -0.98
CA GLU A 62 -26.77 0.02 -2.12
C GLU A 62 -25.39 0.47 -1.61
N SER A 63 -25.36 1.10 -0.43
CA SER A 63 -24.16 1.50 0.29
C SER A 63 -23.31 0.32 0.79
N GLN A 64 -23.89 -0.79 1.22
CA GLN A 64 -23.14 -1.98 1.69
C GLN A 64 -22.49 -2.75 0.54
N VAL A 65 -23.19 -2.88 -0.58
CA VAL A 65 -22.63 -3.50 -1.81
C VAL A 65 -21.42 -2.70 -2.30
N SER A 66 -21.48 -1.36 -2.19
CA SER A 66 -20.35 -0.48 -2.49
C SER A 66 -19.12 -0.73 -1.63
N LYS A 67 -19.32 -0.87 -0.31
CA LYS A 67 -18.23 -1.04 0.66
C LYS A 67 -17.56 -2.41 0.53
N ALA A 68 -18.35 -3.46 0.33
CA ALA A 68 -17.84 -4.81 0.11
C ALA A 68 -16.98 -4.89 -1.16
N PHE A 69 -17.45 -4.28 -2.26
CA PHE A 69 -16.68 -4.18 -3.49
C PHE A 69 -15.35 -3.45 -3.25
N LEU A 70 -15.38 -2.29 -2.60
CA LEU A 70 -14.17 -1.49 -2.36
C LEU A 70 -13.16 -2.23 -1.47
N ASN A 71 -13.62 -2.91 -0.41
CA ASN A 71 -12.76 -3.71 0.45
C ASN A 71 -12.11 -4.87 -0.33
N ARG A 72 -12.86 -5.50 -1.23
CA ARG A 72 -12.30 -6.55 -2.10
C ARG A 72 -11.24 -6.00 -3.05
N GLN A 73 -11.48 -4.85 -3.68
CA GLN A 73 -10.47 -4.20 -4.51
C GLN A 73 -9.20 -3.86 -3.71
N TRP A 74 -9.38 -3.40 -2.47
CA TRP A 74 -8.26 -3.22 -1.55
C TRP A 74 -7.50 -4.53 -1.27
N GLN A 75 -8.18 -5.64 -0.98
CA GLN A 75 -7.53 -6.94 -0.72
C GLN A 75 -6.69 -7.40 -1.92
N GLU A 76 -7.23 -7.30 -3.14
CA GLU A 76 -6.53 -7.65 -4.37
C GLU A 76 -5.27 -6.79 -4.59
N MET A 77 -5.36 -5.49 -4.32
CA MET A 77 -4.21 -4.59 -4.37
C MET A 77 -3.17 -4.92 -3.29
N TYR A 78 -3.62 -5.19 -2.07
CA TYR A 78 -2.75 -5.51 -0.95
C TYR A 78 -1.90 -6.73 -1.25
N TRP A 79 -2.50 -7.82 -1.74
CA TRP A 79 -1.77 -9.06 -2.05
C TRP A 79 -0.70 -8.87 -3.13
N ARG A 80 -0.95 -8.01 -4.12
CA ARG A 80 0.06 -7.67 -5.14
C ARG A 80 1.24 -6.91 -4.53
N GLY A 81 0.99 -6.01 -3.57
CA GLY A 81 2.02 -5.22 -2.91
C GLY A 81 2.74 -5.95 -1.77
N TYR A 82 2.09 -6.92 -1.12
CA TYR A 82 2.57 -7.61 0.08
C TYR A 82 3.92 -8.30 -0.13
N SER A 83 4.08 -8.99 -1.27
CA SER A 83 5.33 -9.71 -1.58
C SER A 83 6.45 -8.78 -2.04
N TRP A 84 6.11 -7.68 -2.72
CA TRP A 84 7.10 -6.77 -3.28
C TRP A 84 7.66 -5.78 -2.26
N GLY A 85 6.82 -5.32 -1.32
CA GLY A 85 7.17 -4.23 -0.42
C GLY A 85 8.37 -4.51 0.47
N PRO A 86 8.37 -5.59 1.26
CA PRO A 86 9.50 -5.96 2.12
C PRO A 86 10.78 -6.22 1.31
N LEU A 87 10.66 -6.90 0.16
CA LEU A 87 11.80 -7.20 -0.70
C LEU A 87 12.47 -5.93 -1.23
N SER A 88 11.68 -4.97 -1.72
CA SER A 88 12.20 -3.69 -2.20
C SER A 88 12.82 -2.86 -1.08
N GLY A 89 12.21 -2.83 0.11
CA GLY A 89 12.76 -2.13 1.27
C GLY A 89 14.12 -2.69 1.70
N LEU A 90 14.25 -4.01 1.80
CA LEU A 90 15.51 -4.68 2.14
C LEU A 90 16.58 -4.49 1.06
N LEU A 91 16.22 -4.67 -0.21
CA LEU A 91 17.13 -4.49 -1.34
C LEU A 91 17.70 -3.06 -1.36
N SER A 92 16.81 -2.07 -1.23
CA SER A 92 17.18 -0.65 -1.17
C SER A 92 18.08 -0.35 0.03
N ALA A 93 17.73 -0.84 1.21
CA ALA A 93 18.50 -0.63 2.42
C ALA A 93 19.90 -1.24 2.31
N ALA A 94 20.02 -2.46 1.79
CA ALA A 94 21.29 -3.14 1.58
C ALA A 94 22.16 -2.41 0.54
N ALA A 95 21.55 -1.94 -0.55
CA ALA A 95 22.23 -1.19 -1.59
C ALA A 95 22.78 0.14 -1.05
N PHE A 96 21.96 0.92 -0.34
CA PHE A 96 22.42 2.18 0.28
C PHE A 96 23.42 1.97 1.41
N MET A 97 23.28 0.91 2.21
CA MET A 97 24.27 0.58 3.25
C MET A 97 25.62 0.22 2.61
N THR A 98 25.61 -0.52 1.51
CA THR A 98 26.82 -0.84 0.75
C THR A 98 27.45 0.44 0.18
N ALA A 99 26.66 1.35 -0.38
CA ALA A 99 27.14 2.64 -0.86
C ALA A 99 27.75 3.49 0.28
N ALA A 100 27.13 3.49 1.47
CA ALA A 100 27.66 4.17 2.65
C ALA A 100 28.99 3.57 3.13
N TYR A 101 29.14 2.24 3.05
CA TYR A 101 30.37 1.55 3.44
C TYR A 101 31.54 1.84 2.48
N LEU A 102 31.24 2.02 1.19
CA LEU A 102 32.25 2.30 0.16
C LEU A 102 32.61 3.78 0.03
N ALA A 103 31.77 4.68 0.56
CA ALA A 103 32.02 6.11 0.58
C ALA A 103 33.15 6.47 1.57
N ASP A 104 33.82 7.59 1.32
CA ASP A 104 34.86 8.10 2.22
C ASP A 104 34.29 8.30 3.64
N PRO A 105 34.92 7.75 4.70
CA PRO A 105 34.40 7.78 6.07
C PRO A 105 33.98 9.14 6.61
N GLU A 106 34.67 10.20 6.21
CA GLU A 106 34.44 11.58 6.65
C GLU A 106 33.55 12.38 5.68
N SER A 107 33.10 11.76 4.59
CA SER A 107 32.29 12.44 3.58
C SER A 107 30.84 12.61 4.02
N ARG A 108 30.25 13.74 3.64
CA ARG A 108 28.79 13.96 3.72
C ARG A 108 28.01 12.89 2.93
N GLN A 109 28.59 12.36 1.85
CA GLN A 109 28.02 11.30 1.02
C GLN A 109 27.70 10.05 1.85
N ARG A 110 28.60 9.62 2.74
CA ARG A 110 28.39 8.47 3.62
C ARG A 110 27.17 8.64 4.52
N TYR A 111 27.04 9.79 5.17
CA TYR A 111 25.91 10.08 6.06
C TYR A 111 24.57 10.13 5.30
N LEU A 112 24.57 10.63 4.07
CA LEU A 112 23.38 10.65 3.23
C LEU A 112 22.97 9.23 2.79
N TYR A 113 23.90 8.37 2.39
CA TYR A 113 23.60 6.97 2.09
C TYR A 113 23.14 6.19 3.33
N ALA A 114 23.73 6.44 4.51
CA ALA A 114 23.28 5.85 5.76
C ALA A 114 21.84 6.28 6.10
N THR A 115 21.52 7.57 5.91
CA THR A 115 20.16 8.10 6.08
C THR A 115 19.19 7.47 5.08
N ALA A 116 19.60 7.31 3.82
CA ALA A 116 18.79 6.65 2.80
C ALA A 116 18.50 5.19 3.17
N SER A 117 19.50 4.46 3.65
CA SER A 117 19.34 3.07 4.12
C SER A 117 18.38 2.98 5.31
N ALA A 118 18.54 3.86 6.31
CA ALA A 118 17.68 3.91 7.48
C ALA A 118 16.22 4.22 7.10
N ALA A 119 16.00 5.20 6.22
CA ALA A 119 14.67 5.52 5.71
C ALA A 119 14.05 4.33 4.94
N ALA A 120 14.82 3.66 4.07
CA ALA A 120 14.34 2.51 3.32
C ALA A 120 13.94 1.33 4.22
N VAL A 121 14.76 0.98 5.22
CA VAL A 121 14.44 -0.14 6.13
C VAL A 121 13.31 0.20 7.10
N SER A 122 13.12 1.48 7.47
CA SER A 122 12.07 1.93 8.39
C SER A 122 10.64 1.68 7.88
N VAL A 123 10.47 1.47 6.58
CA VAL A 123 9.21 1.04 5.96
C VAL A 123 8.67 -0.25 6.59
N ILE A 124 9.56 -1.17 6.97
CA ILE A 124 9.21 -2.47 7.54
C ILE A 124 8.59 -2.31 8.94
N PRO A 125 9.27 -1.72 9.95
CA PRO A 125 8.68 -1.52 11.27
C PRO A 125 7.46 -0.61 11.22
N TRP A 126 7.41 0.40 10.33
CA TRP A 126 6.20 1.19 10.13
C TRP A 126 5.00 0.33 9.72
N THR A 127 5.21 -0.56 8.73
CA THR A 127 4.14 -1.44 8.24
C THR A 127 3.70 -2.41 9.34
N LEU A 128 4.65 -3.04 10.03
CA LEU A 128 4.35 -4.05 11.06
C LEU A 128 3.68 -3.45 12.31
N ALA A 129 4.16 -2.28 12.78
CA ALA A 129 3.66 -1.67 14.01
C ALA A 129 2.35 -0.90 13.80
N VAL A 130 2.18 -0.23 12.65
CA VAL A 130 1.08 0.73 12.44
C VAL A 130 0.03 0.21 11.47
N MET A 131 0.42 -0.46 10.38
CA MET A 131 -0.54 -0.86 9.35
C MET A 131 -1.18 -2.23 9.60
N VAL A 132 -0.48 -3.16 10.26
CA VAL A 132 -0.99 -4.53 10.49
C VAL A 132 -2.38 -4.58 11.15
N PRO A 133 -2.69 -3.82 12.22
CA PRO A 133 -4.02 -3.86 12.82
C PRO A 133 -5.13 -3.50 11.82
N THR A 134 -4.93 -2.43 11.04
CA THR A 134 -5.89 -2.00 10.01
C THR A 134 -5.98 -3.01 8.87
N ASN A 135 -4.85 -3.58 8.42
CA ASN A 135 -4.82 -4.60 7.37
C ASN A 135 -5.59 -5.85 7.80
N ASN A 136 -5.35 -6.33 9.01
CA ASN A 136 -6.01 -7.52 9.55
C ASN A 136 -7.52 -7.32 9.64
N GLU A 137 -7.97 -6.15 10.07
CA GLU A 137 -9.39 -5.83 10.18
C GLU A 137 -10.06 -5.75 8.80
N LEU A 138 -9.42 -5.12 7.81
CA LEU A 138 -9.93 -5.09 6.44
C LEU A 138 -10.00 -6.50 5.82
N HIS A 139 -8.98 -7.34 6.03
CA HIS A 139 -9.02 -8.74 5.60
C HIS A 139 -10.14 -9.51 6.26
N ARG A 140 -10.26 -9.43 7.59
CA ARG A 140 -11.30 -10.13 8.36
C ARG A 140 -12.70 -9.78 7.86
N ARG A 141 -12.96 -8.50 7.56
CA ARG A 141 -14.25 -8.05 7.01
C ARG A 141 -14.46 -8.50 5.57
N GLY A 142 -13.43 -8.46 4.74
CA GLY A 142 -13.52 -8.90 3.34
C GLY A 142 -13.79 -10.41 3.24
N ASP A 143 -13.15 -11.19 4.11
CA ASP A 143 -13.35 -12.64 4.18
C ASP A 143 -14.73 -12.99 4.74
N ALA A 144 -15.21 -12.26 5.76
CA ALA A 144 -16.57 -12.41 6.28
C ALA A 144 -17.63 -12.08 5.21
N GLN A 145 -17.44 -10.99 4.44
CA GLN A 145 -18.32 -10.61 3.33
C GLN A 145 -18.33 -11.67 2.22
N ARG A 146 -17.18 -12.30 1.93
CA ARG A 146 -17.11 -13.40 0.96
C ARG A 146 -17.91 -14.63 1.42
N LEU A 147 -17.80 -14.99 2.70
CA LEU A 147 -18.52 -16.12 3.27
C LEU A 147 -20.04 -15.86 3.42
N ALA A 148 -20.42 -14.60 3.62
CA ALA A 148 -21.82 -14.15 3.70
C ALA A 148 -22.51 -14.07 2.33
N ALA A 149 -21.77 -13.83 1.24
CA ALA A 149 -22.33 -13.93 -0.10
C ALA A 149 -22.86 -15.35 -0.42
N ASP A 150 -22.34 -16.36 0.28
CA ASP A 150 -22.80 -17.75 0.20
C ASP A 150 -23.87 -18.10 1.28
N LYS A 151 -24.13 -17.21 2.25
CA LYS A 151 -25.09 -17.41 3.34
C LYS A 151 -25.77 -16.10 3.71
N GLU A 152 -27.06 -16.01 3.36
CA GLU A 152 -27.95 -14.89 3.66
C GLU A 152 -27.78 -14.42 5.12
N GLN A 153 -27.33 -13.17 5.28
CA GLN A 153 -27.14 -12.40 6.52
C GLN A 153 -25.84 -12.64 7.31
N VAL A 154 -24.98 -11.62 7.30
CA VAL A 154 -24.03 -11.36 8.38
C VAL A 154 -24.24 -9.94 8.87
N GLU A 155 -24.54 -9.79 10.16
CA GLU A 155 -24.51 -8.50 10.83
C GLU A 155 -23.10 -7.90 10.77
N GLU A 156 -23.03 -6.62 10.40
CA GLU A 156 -21.80 -5.82 10.27
C GLU A 156 -21.12 -5.52 11.62
N SER A 157 -21.41 -6.28 12.69
CA SER A 157 -21.23 -5.84 14.08
C SER A 157 -20.06 -6.43 14.86
N VAL A 158 -19.30 -7.40 14.34
CA VAL A 158 -18.15 -7.95 15.09
C VAL A 158 -16.88 -7.26 14.60
N GLY A 159 -16.48 -6.12 15.16
CA GLY A 159 -15.25 -5.40 14.79
C GLY A 159 -14.97 -4.20 15.69
N ASP A 160 -13.88 -3.46 15.44
CA ASP A 160 -13.40 -2.27 16.18
C ASP A 160 -14.34 -1.03 16.10
N GLY A 161 -15.63 -1.22 15.84
CA GLY A 161 -16.63 -0.14 15.73
C GLY A 161 -16.50 0.82 14.54
N ARG A 162 -15.34 0.87 13.87
CA ARG A 162 -15.09 1.69 12.67
C ARG A 162 -15.82 1.16 11.45
N ASP A 163 -16.24 2.02 10.53
CA ASP A 163 -16.77 1.62 9.22
C ASP A 163 -15.65 1.14 8.26
N ILE A 164 -15.97 0.35 7.23
CA ILE A 164 -15.02 -0.09 6.19
C ILE A 164 -14.39 1.13 5.50
N MET A 165 -15.18 2.16 5.22
CA MET A 165 -14.67 3.38 4.59
C MET A 165 -13.66 4.10 5.48
N ASP A 166 -13.86 4.11 6.80
CA ASP A 166 -12.94 4.71 7.75
C ASP A 166 -11.65 3.91 7.86
N LEU A 167 -11.73 2.57 7.83
CA LEU A 167 -10.57 1.69 7.77
C LEU A 167 -9.74 1.93 6.50
N ILE A 168 -10.39 2.05 5.34
CA ILE A 168 -9.72 2.35 4.06
C ILE A 168 -9.07 3.74 4.08
N ARG A 169 -9.76 4.77 4.58
CA ARG A 169 -9.20 6.11 4.74
C ARG A 169 -7.98 6.12 5.67
N THR A 170 -8.08 5.42 6.80
CA THR A 170 -6.97 5.27 7.74
C THR A 170 -5.80 4.56 7.07
N TRP A 171 -6.07 3.48 6.33
CA TRP A 171 -5.06 2.75 5.58
C TRP A 171 -4.37 3.64 4.54
N LEU A 172 -5.11 4.47 3.80
CA LEU A 172 -4.57 5.42 2.84
C LEU A 172 -3.62 6.44 3.49
N VAL A 173 -4.00 6.97 4.67
CA VAL A 173 -3.13 7.87 5.44
C VAL A 173 -1.83 7.15 5.84
N TYR A 174 -1.92 5.93 6.35
CA TYR A 174 -0.72 5.16 6.73
C TYR A 174 0.14 4.79 5.52
N ASN A 175 -0.49 4.50 4.38
CA ASN A 175 0.21 4.20 3.14
C ASN A 175 0.93 5.44 2.58
N ASN A 176 0.35 6.63 2.76
CA ASN A 176 1.01 7.89 2.42
C ASN A 176 2.28 8.12 3.26
N VAL A 177 2.21 7.90 4.58
CA VAL A 177 3.41 7.99 5.44
C VAL A 177 4.48 7.00 4.98
N ARG A 178 4.07 5.76 4.68
CA ARG A 178 4.98 4.74 4.14
C ARG A 178 5.64 5.18 2.83
N ALA A 179 4.88 5.81 1.94
CA ALA A 179 5.40 6.38 0.69
C ALA A 179 6.40 7.51 0.95
N SER A 180 6.14 8.39 1.93
CA SER A 180 7.03 9.49 2.30
C SER A 180 8.39 9.01 2.84
N LEU A 181 8.42 7.89 3.58
CA LEU A 181 9.68 7.26 4.01
C LEU A 181 10.53 6.84 2.79
N ALA A 182 9.89 6.22 1.79
CA ALA A 182 10.58 5.83 0.56
C ALA A 182 11.06 7.03 -0.27
N VAL A 183 10.27 8.11 -0.36
CA VAL A 183 10.71 9.37 -0.98
C VAL A 183 11.94 9.93 -0.28
N SER A 184 11.93 9.94 1.05
CA SER A 184 13.06 10.44 1.84
C SER A 184 14.33 9.63 1.56
N ALA A 185 14.21 8.30 1.42
CA ALA A 185 15.31 7.44 1.01
C ALA A 185 15.82 7.78 -0.40
N THR A 186 14.93 7.94 -1.37
CA THR A 186 15.29 8.33 -2.75
C THR A 186 16.00 9.69 -2.78
N LEU A 187 15.47 10.70 -2.10
CA LEU A 187 16.06 12.04 -2.08
C LEU A 187 17.47 12.01 -1.45
N ALA A 188 17.63 11.34 -0.31
CA ALA A 188 18.93 11.20 0.33
C ALA A 188 19.94 10.46 -0.57
N GLY A 189 19.52 9.38 -1.24
CA GLY A 189 20.35 8.62 -2.17
C GLY A 189 20.78 9.43 -3.40
N VAL A 190 19.86 10.20 -3.99
CA VAL A 190 20.17 11.09 -5.12
C VAL A 190 21.14 12.19 -4.70
N LEU A 191 20.88 12.86 -3.58
CA LEU A 191 21.78 13.90 -3.05
C LEU A 191 23.18 13.36 -2.72
N ALA A 192 23.28 12.12 -2.24
CA ALA A 192 24.56 11.45 -2.01
C ALA A 192 25.29 11.16 -3.32
N SER A 193 24.58 10.75 -4.38
CA SER A 193 25.16 10.42 -5.69
C SER A 193 25.70 11.63 -6.47
N MET A 194 25.27 12.84 -6.11
CA MET A 194 25.69 14.10 -6.72
C MET A 194 26.95 14.70 -6.09
N GLN A 195 27.47 14.10 -5.02
CA GLN A 195 28.71 14.50 -4.33
C GLN A 195 29.88 13.65 -4.80
#